data_AF-A0A925VH68-F1
#
_entry.id   AF-A0A925VH68-F1
#
_cell.length_a   1.000
_cell.length_b   1.000
_cell.length_c   1.000
_cell.angle_alpha   90.00
_cell.angle_beta   90.00
_cell.angle_gamma   90.00
#
_symmetry.space_group_name_H-M   'P 1'
#
loop_
_entity.id
_entity.type
_entity.pdbx_description
1 polymer ?
#
loop_
_entity_poly.entity_id
_entity_poly.type
_entity_poly.pdbx_seq_one_letter_code
_entity_poly.pdbx_strand_id
1 'polypeptide(L)'
;RCFLHLEALRPPLIERRAWQRLDQLSAAARAAEPQRPRHVQLLALYDGLVAIQTQQYARGEAALGDLLEQAGVDGDLRMRALNILAHARWFQSDYDGAFARYQQVYELASASGNALFQGHALHTMGLVYHEIGYYAQALELATRGLALFRALGDTYHVAHLCYEVGKNAMQLGRWRDARAQFHEATETYERLGVDAQLANLYCLQGMLHHALGDEAQSEGWYGRSLAIAQSPEHGNVAAAMDCQLLLALLYQTQGRWGEALDACEQSAALAGQLQNAHSLALAHYRRGAICQAQGQPDAAIAAYGAAISLIEALRGSTTSEDLKLGLLGATHQIYEALVLALLRQGRHAEAYYAVERARSRALLDMLAAKSPDLYAAFDQPVATLAEVQAQLPAGALLIEYYTTGVLPSGEHMLAALPAENTRLRRQLVSPPTITIFALTASELWVHEAALDPNLFTPNPDELRPGRRWLQERKLRALYDNLLGPMHDQIGACEQLFLIPHGPLHYLPFLAMRAPSGHYLLDARGPAIALAPSATLLARRGLGNTPAATGAFLAIGYNDPGVGLHHAESEARAIAAITGGTAWVGPAPKSAALAATASTLRGLHIAG
;
A
#
# COMPACT_ATOMS: atom_id res chain seq x y z
N ARG A 1 46.79 18.15 1.75
CA ARG A 1 46.81 16.76 2.27
C ARG A 1 45.48 16.38 2.94
N CYS A 2 44.84 17.27 3.71
CA CYS A 2 43.57 16.98 4.41
C CYS A 2 42.40 16.58 3.50
N PHE A 3 42.18 17.25 2.35
CA PHE A 3 41.06 16.91 1.44
C PHE A 3 41.23 15.58 0.71
N LEU A 4 42.47 15.17 0.41
CA LEU A 4 42.76 13.85 -0.16
C LEU A 4 42.42 12.74 0.85
N HIS A 5 42.73 12.97 2.13
CA HIS A 5 42.32 12.08 3.22
C HIS A 5 40.81 12.08 3.44
N LEU A 6 40.15 13.25 3.37
CA LEU A 6 38.70 13.33 3.51
C LEU A 6 37.98 12.56 2.40
N GLU A 7 38.41 12.71 1.15
CA GLU A 7 37.90 11.93 0.01
C GLU A 7 38.14 10.42 0.18
N ALA A 8 39.32 10.01 0.66
CA ALA A 8 39.66 8.60 0.87
C ALA A 8 38.90 7.97 2.05
N LEU A 9 38.60 8.75 3.10
CA LEU A 9 37.84 8.29 4.26
C LEU A 9 36.33 8.29 4.01
N ARG A 10 35.84 8.93 2.95
CA ARG A 10 34.41 9.04 2.68
C ARG A 10 33.73 7.68 2.50
N PRO A 11 34.13 6.80 1.56
CA PRO A 11 33.43 5.53 1.34
C PRO A 11 33.22 4.72 2.63
N PRO A 12 34.26 4.46 3.47
CA PRO A 12 34.05 3.69 4.69
C PRO A 12 33.23 4.43 5.76
N LEU A 13 33.24 5.77 5.79
CA LEU A 13 32.38 6.54 6.70
C LEU A 13 30.91 6.49 6.30
N ILE A 14 30.62 6.54 4.99
CA ILE A 14 29.26 6.40 4.45
C ILE A 14 28.73 4.99 4.71
N GLU A 15 29.53 3.96 4.41
CA GLU A 15 29.17 2.55 4.64
C GLU A 15 28.84 2.26 6.11
N ARG A 16 29.60 2.86 7.04
CA ARG A 16 29.38 2.72 8.49
C ARG A 16 28.34 3.68 9.05
N ARG A 17 27.67 4.49 8.20
CA ARG A 17 26.72 5.54 8.60
C ARG A 17 27.28 6.47 9.69
N ALA A 18 28.58 6.74 9.63
CA ALA A 18 29.30 7.53 10.62
C ALA A 18 29.13 9.04 10.36
N TRP A 19 27.88 9.50 10.27
CA TRP A 19 27.52 10.86 9.83
C TRP A 19 28.09 11.94 10.74
N GLN A 20 28.06 11.74 12.06
CA GLN A 20 28.68 12.64 13.03
C GLN A 20 30.20 12.78 12.81
N ARG A 21 30.87 11.68 12.42
CA ARG A 21 32.30 11.70 12.17
C ARG A 21 32.61 12.43 10.86
N LEU A 22 31.79 12.22 9.84
CA LEU A 22 31.89 12.95 8.58
C LEU A 22 31.64 14.45 8.78
N ASP A 23 30.66 14.81 9.62
CA ASP A 23 30.36 16.20 10.00
C ASP A 23 31.54 16.87 10.70
N GLN A 24 32.11 16.20 11.72
CA GLN A 24 33.31 16.68 12.42
C GLN A 24 34.51 16.91 11.48
N LEU A 25 34.76 15.96 10.58
CA LEU A 25 35.86 16.06 9.61
C LEU A 25 35.61 17.18 8.58
N SER A 26 34.36 17.36 8.15
CA SER A 26 33.95 18.42 7.23
C SER A 26 34.07 19.80 7.89
N ALA A 27 33.67 19.94 9.15
CA ALA A 27 33.83 21.15 9.95
C ALA A 27 35.32 21.51 10.16
N ALA A 28 36.15 20.53 10.49
CA ALA A 28 37.60 20.74 10.64
C ALA A 28 38.26 21.16 9.31
N ALA A 29 37.84 20.56 8.19
CA ALA A 29 38.32 20.94 6.86
C ALA A 29 37.86 22.35 6.44
N ARG A 30 36.69 22.80 6.91
CA ARG A 30 36.18 24.16 6.68
C ARG A 30 36.93 25.21 7.48
N ALA A 31 37.24 24.93 8.75
CA ALA A 31 38.00 25.83 9.62
C ALA A 31 39.42 26.10 9.09
N ALA A 32 39.93 25.25 8.19
CA ALA A 32 41.19 25.46 7.48
C ALA A 32 41.09 26.41 6.27
N GLU A 33 39.93 27.05 6.06
CA GLU A 33 39.66 28.08 5.04
C GLU A 33 40.19 27.70 3.63
N PRO A 34 39.64 26.65 3.01
CA PRO A 34 40.14 26.14 1.75
C PRO A 34 40.00 27.19 0.63
N GLN A 35 41.11 27.53 0.01
CA GLN A 35 41.17 28.56 -1.04
C GLN A 35 40.79 28.05 -2.45
N ARG A 36 40.63 26.73 -2.62
CA ARG A 36 40.27 26.14 -3.93
C ARG A 36 38.75 26.03 -4.06
N PRO A 37 38.11 26.58 -5.11
CA PRO A 37 36.65 26.52 -5.30
C PRO A 37 36.08 25.11 -5.19
N ARG A 38 36.73 24.11 -5.80
CA ARG A 38 36.31 22.71 -5.73
C ARG A 38 36.23 22.16 -4.30
N HIS A 39 37.13 22.58 -3.41
CA HIS A 39 37.11 22.12 -2.02
C HIS A 39 35.94 22.75 -1.25
N VAL A 40 35.63 24.02 -1.51
CA VAL A 40 34.46 24.71 -0.92
C VAL A 40 33.17 24.03 -1.37
N GLN A 41 33.05 23.77 -2.68
CA GLN A 41 31.91 23.08 -3.27
C GLN A 41 31.73 21.65 -2.72
N LEU A 42 32.83 20.92 -2.54
CA LEU A 42 32.80 19.58 -1.96
C LEU A 42 32.35 19.58 -0.49
N LEU A 43 32.77 20.58 0.31
CA LEU A 43 32.28 20.74 1.67
C LEU A 43 30.78 21.05 1.70
N ALA A 44 30.27 21.86 0.77
CA ALA A 44 28.83 22.12 0.65
C ALA A 44 28.05 20.85 0.32
N LEU A 45 28.58 19.99 -0.56
CA LEU A 45 28.00 18.66 -0.83
C LEU A 45 27.90 17.81 0.45
N TYR A 46 28.95 17.83 1.27
CA TYR A 46 29.00 17.04 2.51
C TYR A 46 28.06 17.58 3.58
N ASP A 47 27.95 18.89 3.75
CA ASP A 47 26.93 19.50 4.61
C ASP A 47 25.54 19.08 4.18
N GLY A 48 25.27 19.13 2.88
CA GLY A 48 24.03 18.66 2.28
C GLY A 48 23.76 17.20 2.63
N LEU A 49 24.71 16.31 2.34
CA LEU A 49 24.61 14.89 2.64
C LEU A 49 24.33 14.63 4.13
N VAL A 50 25.14 15.20 5.03
CA VAL A 50 24.99 15.02 6.47
C VAL A 50 23.64 15.56 6.94
N ALA A 51 23.21 16.72 6.46
CA ALA A 51 21.91 17.28 6.81
C ALA A 51 20.76 16.36 6.38
N ILE A 52 20.75 15.86 5.14
CA ILE A 52 19.74 14.90 4.67
C ILE A 52 19.76 13.61 5.49
N GLN A 53 20.94 13.03 5.73
CA GLN A 53 21.09 11.77 6.49
C GLN A 53 20.76 11.91 7.98
N THR A 54 20.78 13.14 8.51
CA THR A 54 20.34 13.47 9.87
C THR A 54 18.93 14.10 9.91
N GLN A 55 18.15 13.92 8.82
CA GLN A 55 16.76 14.36 8.67
C GLN A 55 16.55 15.88 8.75
N GLN A 56 17.60 16.68 8.59
CA GLN A 56 17.53 18.13 8.44
C GLN A 56 17.27 18.48 6.96
N TYR A 57 16.17 17.98 6.39
CA TYR A 57 15.91 18.01 4.95
C TYR A 57 15.95 19.42 4.35
N ALA A 58 15.23 20.38 4.94
CA ALA A 58 15.21 21.76 4.44
C ALA A 58 16.61 22.40 4.37
N ARG A 59 17.45 22.14 5.38
CA ARG A 59 18.83 22.63 5.41
C ARG A 59 19.68 21.96 4.33
N GLY A 60 19.56 20.64 4.20
CA GLY A 60 20.32 19.88 3.21
C GLY A 60 19.91 20.23 1.77
N GLU A 61 18.61 20.39 1.53
CA GLU A 61 18.08 20.80 0.23
C GLU A 61 18.52 22.21 -0.15
N ALA A 62 18.46 23.16 0.78
CA ALA A 62 18.97 24.51 0.56
C ALA A 62 20.47 24.50 0.23
N ALA A 63 21.29 23.82 1.04
CA ALA A 63 22.73 23.75 0.82
C ALA A 63 23.11 23.13 -0.53
N LEU A 64 22.39 22.10 -0.97
CA LEU A 64 22.62 21.46 -2.26
C LEU A 64 22.05 22.27 -3.43
N GLY A 65 20.95 22.99 -3.23
CA GLY A 65 20.42 23.96 -4.18
C GLY A 65 21.41 25.08 -4.46
N ASP A 66 21.90 25.72 -3.39
CA ASP A 66 22.93 26.76 -3.45
C ASP A 66 24.20 26.25 -4.15
N LEU A 67 24.62 25.01 -3.87
CA LEU A 67 25.74 24.38 -4.56
C LEU A 67 25.48 24.26 -6.06
N LEU A 68 24.29 23.86 -6.49
CA LEU A 68 23.98 23.65 -7.90
C LEU A 68 23.89 24.96 -8.72
N GLU A 69 23.58 26.08 -8.06
CA GLU A 69 23.55 27.43 -8.65
C GLU A 69 24.94 28.06 -8.81
N GLN A 70 25.95 27.56 -8.09
CA GLN A 70 27.31 28.09 -8.20
C GLN A 70 27.91 27.89 -9.60
N ALA A 71 28.62 28.93 -10.07
CA ALA A 71 29.37 28.85 -11.31
C ALA A 71 30.54 27.83 -11.18
N GLY A 72 30.80 27.09 -12.25
CA GLY A 72 31.94 26.18 -12.33
C GLY A 72 31.79 24.85 -11.55
N VAL A 73 30.57 24.50 -11.12
CA VAL A 73 30.27 23.17 -10.56
C VAL A 73 30.45 22.12 -11.66
N ASP A 74 31.39 21.21 -11.46
CA ASP A 74 31.67 20.15 -12.43
C ASP A 74 30.53 19.11 -12.52
N GLY A 75 30.53 18.34 -13.61
CA GLY A 75 29.47 17.37 -13.89
C GLY A 75 29.35 16.26 -12.84
N ASP A 76 30.46 15.77 -12.29
CA ASP A 76 30.47 14.74 -11.24
C ASP A 76 29.84 15.28 -9.95
N LEU A 77 30.23 16.49 -9.54
CA LEU A 77 29.67 17.10 -8.33
C LEU A 77 28.19 17.43 -8.49
N ARG A 78 27.77 17.88 -9.68
CA ARG A 78 26.35 18.12 -10.00
C ARG A 78 25.54 16.82 -9.93
N MET A 79 26.02 15.72 -10.53
CA MET A 79 25.35 14.42 -10.43
C MET A 79 25.22 13.94 -8.99
N ARG A 80 26.27 14.09 -8.17
CA ARG A 80 26.22 13.72 -6.74
C ARG A 80 25.22 14.55 -5.94
N ALA A 81 25.19 15.87 -6.14
CA ALA A 81 24.24 16.75 -5.47
C ALA A 81 22.79 16.39 -5.85
N LEU A 82 22.52 16.19 -7.14
CA LEU A 82 21.20 15.76 -7.61
C LEU A 82 20.80 14.39 -7.05
N ASN A 83 21.74 13.45 -6.94
CA ASN A 83 21.49 12.13 -6.36
C ASN A 83 21.13 12.21 -4.87
N ILE A 84 21.78 13.09 -4.10
CA ILE A 84 21.45 13.31 -2.68
C ILE A 84 20.09 14.00 -2.54
N LEU A 85 19.78 14.98 -3.40
CA LEU A 85 18.47 15.62 -3.44
C LEU A 85 17.37 14.62 -3.81
N ALA A 86 17.65 13.69 -4.73
CA ALA A 86 16.72 12.63 -5.10
C ALA A 86 16.43 11.71 -3.90
N HIS A 87 17.46 11.30 -3.13
CA HIS A 87 17.26 10.56 -1.89
C HIS A 87 16.46 11.37 -0.85
N ALA A 88 16.72 12.68 -0.73
CA ALA A 88 15.97 13.53 0.18
C ALA A 88 14.47 13.56 -0.16
N ARG A 89 14.14 13.63 -1.46
CA ARG A 89 12.76 13.57 -1.96
C ARG A 89 12.13 12.22 -1.74
N TRP A 90 12.86 11.14 -2.00
CA TRP A 90 12.43 9.79 -1.70
C TRP A 90 12.13 9.61 -0.20
N PHE A 91 13.01 10.04 0.70
CA PHE A 91 12.76 9.96 2.16
C PHE A 91 11.62 10.88 2.65
N GLN A 92 11.20 11.84 1.83
CA GLN A 92 10.01 12.66 2.05
C GLN A 92 8.79 12.12 1.30
N SER A 93 8.92 10.95 0.67
CA SER A 93 7.91 10.29 -0.17
C SER A 93 7.43 11.11 -1.38
N ASP A 94 8.19 12.12 -1.78
CA ASP A 94 8.02 12.82 -3.05
C ASP A 94 8.64 11.97 -4.16
N TYR A 95 7.99 10.85 -4.51
CA TYR A 95 8.49 9.90 -5.50
C TYR A 95 8.62 10.54 -6.88
N ASP A 96 7.66 11.37 -7.29
CA ASP A 96 7.72 12.09 -8.56
C ASP A 96 8.92 13.05 -8.59
N GLY A 97 9.15 13.80 -7.51
CA GLY A 97 10.32 14.64 -7.34
C GLY A 97 11.62 13.85 -7.33
N ALA A 98 11.65 12.69 -6.66
CA ALA A 98 12.80 11.80 -6.65
C ALA A 98 13.12 11.27 -8.06
N PHE A 99 12.12 10.76 -8.78
CA PHE A 99 12.26 10.28 -10.15
C PHE A 99 12.72 11.39 -11.09
N ALA A 100 12.16 12.59 -10.99
CA ALA A 100 12.61 13.73 -11.80
C ALA A 100 14.10 14.03 -11.60
N ARG A 101 14.60 13.96 -10.36
CA ARG A 101 16.03 14.19 -10.07
C ARG A 101 16.92 13.02 -10.49
N TYR A 102 16.50 11.76 -10.30
CA TYR A 102 17.27 10.62 -10.80
C TYR A 102 17.34 10.60 -12.32
N GLN A 103 16.26 10.98 -13.00
CA GLN A 103 16.23 11.11 -14.46
C GLN A 103 17.22 12.19 -14.94
N GLN A 104 17.31 13.33 -14.25
CA GLN A 104 18.35 14.34 -14.53
C GLN A 104 19.77 13.79 -14.35
N VAL A 105 20.02 13.00 -13.29
CA VAL A 105 21.32 12.33 -13.09
C VAL A 105 21.62 11.39 -14.26
N TYR A 106 20.65 10.57 -14.67
CA TYR A 106 20.78 9.65 -15.79
C TYR A 106 21.10 10.38 -17.11
N GLU A 107 20.40 11.49 -17.40
CA GLU A 107 20.61 12.28 -18.61
C GLU A 107 22.00 12.94 -18.63
N LEU A 108 22.45 13.53 -17.51
CA LEU A 108 23.79 14.08 -17.38
C LEU A 108 24.87 13.00 -17.52
N ALA A 109 24.65 11.84 -16.92
CA ALA A 109 25.55 10.70 -17.03
C ALA A 109 25.58 10.13 -18.46
N SER A 110 24.45 10.17 -19.18
CA SER A 110 24.35 9.80 -20.60
C SER A 110 25.13 10.77 -21.48
N ALA A 111 24.90 12.08 -21.32
CA ALA A 111 25.58 13.11 -22.10
C ALA A 111 27.11 13.14 -21.87
N SER A 112 27.57 12.76 -20.68
CA SER A 112 29.00 12.69 -20.33
C SER A 112 29.65 11.33 -20.59
N GLY A 113 28.91 10.32 -21.05
CA GLY A 113 29.40 8.96 -21.23
C GLY A 113 29.77 8.25 -19.92
N ASN A 114 29.27 8.71 -18.78
CA ASN A 114 29.56 8.17 -17.46
C ASN A 114 28.63 6.98 -17.13
N ALA A 115 28.98 5.79 -17.64
CA ALA A 115 28.18 4.59 -17.45
C ALA A 115 28.02 4.17 -15.96
N LEU A 116 28.95 4.56 -15.09
CA LEU A 116 28.87 4.31 -13.65
C LEU A 116 27.66 5.04 -13.04
N PHE A 117 27.55 6.35 -13.27
CA PHE A 117 26.40 7.12 -12.79
C PHE A 117 25.08 6.73 -13.46
N GLN A 118 25.11 6.33 -14.74
CA GLN A 118 23.92 5.78 -15.39
C GLN A 118 23.43 4.52 -14.69
N GLY A 119 24.33 3.57 -14.40
CA GLY A 119 24.02 2.34 -13.68
C GLY A 119 23.47 2.60 -12.29
N HIS A 120 24.07 3.53 -11.54
CA HIS A 120 23.57 3.93 -10.22
C HIS A 120 22.18 4.58 -10.27
N ALA A 121 21.93 5.50 -11.21
CA ALA A 121 20.63 6.15 -11.33
C ALA A 121 19.52 5.12 -11.64
N LEU A 122 19.78 4.19 -12.56
CA LEU A 122 18.86 3.10 -12.88
C LEU A 122 18.62 2.18 -11.67
N HIS A 123 19.68 1.81 -10.96
CA HIS A 123 19.58 0.99 -9.76
C HIS A 123 18.69 1.67 -8.70
N THR A 124 18.94 2.94 -8.38
CA THR A 124 18.19 3.64 -7.35
C THR A 124 16.73 3.89 -7.75
N MET A 125 16.45 4.25 -9.00
CA MET A 125 15.08 4.32 -9.51
C MET A 125 14.37 2.95 -9.43
N GLY A 126 15.11 1.86 -9.67
CA GLY A 126 14.62 0.49 -9.49
C GLY A 126 14.26 0.18 -8.03
N LEU A 127 15.07 0.63 -7.07
CA LEU A 127 14.76 0.52 -5.64
C LEU A 127 13.50 1.29 -5.26
N VAL A 128 13.34 2.52 -5.78
CA VAL A 128 12.12 3.31 -5.56
C VAL A 128 10.90 2.56 -6.11
N TYR A 129 10.93 2.11 -7.37
CA TYR A 129 9.82 1.34 -7.95
C TYR A 129 9.52 0.05 -7.18
N HIS A 130 10.54 -0.63 -6.64
CA HIS A 130 10.36 -1.81 -5.81
C HIS A 130 9.61 -1.46 -4.51
N GLU A 131 10.02 -0.39 -3.83
CA GLU A 131 9.39 0.07 -2.58
C GLU A 131 7.92 0.44 -2.79
N ILE A 132 7.61 1.09 -3.91
CA ILE A 132 6.25 1.48 -4.25
C ILE A 132 5.43 0.34 -4.93
N GLY A 133 5.97 -0.88 -5.00
CA GLY A 133 5.26 -2.08 -5.45
C GLY A 133 5.20 -2.31 -6.97
N TYR A 134 5.86 -1.46 -7.76
CA TYR A 134 5.94 -1.56 -9.22
C TYR A 134 7.11 -2.48 -9.65
N TYR A 135 6.99 -3.76 -9.31
CA TYR A 135 8.07 -4.74 -9.46
C TYR A 135 8.50 -4.97 -10.92
N ALA A 136 7.60 -4.81 -11.89
CA ALA A 136 7.93 -4.96 -13.31
C ALA A 136 8.86 -3.84 -13.79
N GLN A 137 8.56 -2.59 -13.44
CA GLN A 137 9.40 -1.42 -13.72
C GLN A 137 10.73 -1.51 -12.97
N ALA A 138 10.69 -1.93 -11.69
CA ALA A 138 11.90 -2.17 -10.91
C ALA A 138 12.83 -3.21 -11.56
N LEU A 139 12.25 -4.33 -12.03
CA LEU A 139 12.98 -5.39 -12.74
C LEU A 139 13.61 -4.88 -14.03
N GLU A 140 12.89 -4.07 -14.82
CA GLU A 140 13.41 -3.49 -16.07
C GLU A 140 14.63 -2.60 -15.79
N LEU A 141 14.52 -1.66 -14.84
CA LEU A 141 15.60 -0.75 -14.51
C LEU A 141 16.82 -1.47 -13.92
N ALA A 142 16.60 -2.43 -13.02
CA ALA A 142 17.67 -3.25 -12.47
C ALA A 142 18.37 -4.06 -13.58
N THR A 143 17.63 -4.61 -14.54
CA THR A 143 18.22 -5.36 -15.67
C THR A 143 19.08 -4.45 -16.57
N ARG A 144 18.61 -3.21 -16.83
CA ARG A 144 19.40 -2.22 -17.59
C ARG A 144 20.66 -1.79 -16.84
N GLY A 145 20.57 -1.54 -15.53
CA GLY A 145 21.71 -1.23 -14.68
C GLY A 145 22.73 -2.37 -14.63
N LEU A 146 22.26 -3.62 -14.51
CA LEU A 146 23.08 -4.83 -14.56
C LEU A 146 23.92 -4.91 -15.85
N ALA A 147 23.31 -4.62 -17.00
CA ALA A 147 24.03 -4.63 -18.28
C ALA A 147 25.16 -3.60 -18.33
N LEU A 148 24.95 -2.41 -17.77
CA LEU A 148 25.99 -1.38 -17.68
C LEU A 148 27.13 -1.80 -16.76
N PHE A 149 26.83 -2.32 -15.56
CA PHE A 149 27.87 -2.76 -14.63
C PHE A 149 28.65 -3.97 -15.12
N ARG A 150 27.99 -4.89 -15.86
CA ARG A 150 28.70 -5.97 -16.57
C ARG A 150 29.67 -5.43 -17.61
N ALA A 151 29.27 -4.45 -18.41
CA ALA A 151 30.14 -3.82 -19.40
C ALA A 151 31.32 -3.07 -18.75
N LEU A 152 31.14 -2.53 -17.55
CA LEU A 152 32.19 -1.89 -16.75
C LEU A 152 33.12 -2.88 -16.05
N GLY A 153 32.77 -4.17 -15.98
CA GLY A 153 33.50 -5.17 -15.20
C GLY A 153 33.40 -4.94 -13.68
N ASP A 154 32.38 -4.20 -13.21
CA ASP A 154 32.17 -3.92 -11.80
C ASP A 154 31.48 -5.11 -11.12
N THR A 155 32.29 -6.06 -10.64
CA THR A 155 31.78 -7.33 -10.10
C THR A 155 30.91 -7.15 -8.86
N TYR A 156 31.16 -6.11 -8.05
CA TYR A 156 30.38 -5.86 -6.84
C TYR A 156 28.96 -5.39 -7.20
N HIS A 157 28.85 -4.38 -8.08
CA HIS A 157 27.56 -3.89 -8.52
C HIS A 157 26.82 -4.91 -9.40
N VAL A 158 27.53 -5.76 -10.15
CA VAL A 158 26.91 -6.92 -10.82
C VAL A 158 26.22 -7.83 -9.80
N ALA A 159 26.90 -8.24 -8.73
CA ALA A 159 26.30 -9.08 -7.70
C ALA A 159 25.07 -8.43 -7.06
N HIS A 160 25.17 -7.13 -6.76
CA HIS A 160 24.08 -6.39 -6.15
C HIS A 160 22.87 -6.26 -7.07
N LEU A 161 23.10 -5.97 -8.35
CA LEU A 161 22.01 -5.87 -9.33
C LEU A 161 21.43 -7.26 -9.65
N CYS A 162 22.21 -8.34 -9.62
CA CYS A 162 21.65 -9.70 -9.67
C CYS A 162 20.73 -9.98 -8.47
N TYR A 163 21.13 -9.58 -7.26
CA TYR A 163 20.27 -9.66 -6.07
C TYR A 163 18.96 -8.86 -6.28
N GLU A 164 19.03 -7.64 -6.79
CA GLU A 164 17.85 -6.80 -7.04
C GLU A 164 16.94 -7.33 -8.16
N VAL A 165 17.51 -7.81 -9.27
CA VAL A 165 16.77 -8.49 -10.35
C VAL A 165 16.09 -9.74 -9.78
N GLY A 166 16.80 -10.55 -8.99
CA GLY A 166 16.25 -11.76 -8.38
C GLY A 166 15.10 -11.46 -7.41
N LYS A 167 15.23 -10.42 -6.58
CA LYS A 167 14.20 -9.96 -5.65
C LYS A 167 12.93 -9.52 -6.38
N ASN A 168 13.06 -8.71 -7.42
CA ASN A 168 11.91 -8.26 -8.22
C ASN A 168 11.29 -9.39 -9.05
N ALA A 169 12.10 -10.28 -9.61
CA ALA A 169 11.62 -11.48 -10.29
C ALA A 169 10.81 -12.38 -9.34
N MET A 170 11.25 -12.54 -8.08
CA MET A 170 10.52 -13.30 -7.06
C MET A 170 9.17 -12.64 -6.74
N GLN A 171 9.12 -11.30 -6.62
CA GLN A 171 7.87 -10.57 -6.37
C GLN A 171 6.87 -10.67 -7.53
N LEU A 172 7.35 -10.89 -8.76
CA LEU A 172 6.53 -11.19 -9.93
C LEU A 172 6.20 -12.69 -10.06
N GLY A 173 6.73 -13.55 -9.19
CA GLY A 173 6.51 -15.00 -9.29
C GLY A 173 7.36 -15.68 -10.36
N ARG A 174 8.38 -15.00 -10.91
CA ARG A 174 9.34 -15.56 -11.87
C ARG A 174 10.42 -16.36 -11.13
N TRP A 175 10.03 -17.48 -10.54
CA TRP A 175 10.86 -18.27 -9.62
C TRP A 175 12.18 -18.76 -10.22
N ARG A 176 12.16 -19.15 -11.51
CA ARG A 176 13.35 -19.64 -12.22
C ARG A 176 14.38 -18.53 -12.41
N ASP A 177 13.92 -17.35 -12.80
CA ASP A 177 14.76 -16.17 -13.00
C ASP A 177 15.33 -15.73 -11.65
N ALA A 178 14.48 -15.64 -10.62
CA ALA A 178 14.91 -15.32 -9.25
C ALA A 178 16.02 -16.24 -8.77
N ARG A 179 15.85 -17.56 -8.93
CA ARG A 179 16.86 -18.56 -8.53
C ARG A 179 18.19 -18.37 -9.26
N ALA A 180 18.16 -18.15 -10.57
CA ALA A 180 19.37 -17.96 -11.36
C ALA A 180 20.15 -16.71 -10.93
N GLN A 181 19.45 -15.59 -10.72
CA GLN A 181 20.05 -14.33 -10.31
C GLN A 181 20.59 -14.38 -8.87
N PHE A 182 19.85 -15.01 -7.95
CA PHE A 182 20.33 -15.22 -6.60
C PHE A 182 21.57 -16.10 -6.55
N HIS A 183 21.64 -17.15 -7.38
CA HIS A 183 22.83 -18.00 -7.45
C HIS A 183 24.07 -17.21 -7.92
N GLU A 184 23.95 -16.44 -9.00
CA GLU A 184 25.05 -15.59 -9.51
C GLU A 184 25.51 -14.55 -8.46
N ALA A 185 24.55 -13.95 -7.74
CA ALA A 185 24.83 -13.01 -6.66
C ALA A 185 25.56 -13.69 -5.49
N THR A 186 25.11 -14.88 -5.06
CA THR A 186 25.75 -15.65 -3.98
C THR A 186 27.19 -15.98 -4.33
N GLU A 187 27.44 -16.61 -5.48
CA GLU A 187 28.79 -16.99 -5.91
C GLU A 187 29.73 -15.79 -5.98
N THR A 188 29.22 -14.64 -6.45
CA THR A 188 30.02 -13.43 -6.56
C THR A 188 30.32 -12.83 -5.19
N TYR A 189 29.33 -12.73 -4.29
CA TYR A 189 29.55 -12.20 -2.94
C TYR A 189 30.47 -13.09 -2.10
N GLU A 190 30.32 -14.42 -2.18
CA GLU A 190 31.22 -15.37 -1.52
C GLU A 190 32.66 -15.22 -2.03
N ARG A 191 32.84 -15.11 -3.36
CA ARG A 191 34.18 -14.90 -3.95
C ARG A 191 34.80 -13.56 -3.54
N LEU A 192 33.99 -12.53 -3.35
CA LEU A 192 34.44 -11.20 -2.90
C LEU A 192 34.62 -11.12 -1.38
N GLY A 193 34.17 -12.11 -0.61
CA GLY A 193 34.22 -12.12 0.86
C GLY A 193 33.35 -11.04 1.50
N VAL A 194 32.20 -10.72 0.89
CA VAL A 194 31.29 -9.66 1.37
C VAL A 194 30.11 -10.27 2.13
N ASP A 195 30.40 -10.89 3.27
CA ASP A 195 29.43 -11.69 4.03
C ASP A 195 28.21 -10.89 4.49
N ALA A 196 28.38 -9.60 4.80
CA ALA A 196 27.28 -8.73 5.20
C ALA A 196 26.15 -8.66 4.16
N GLN A 197 26.46 -8.80 2.86
CA GLN A 197 25.45 -8.78 1.79
C GLN A 197 24.77 -10.15 1.60
N LEU A 198 25.35 -11.22 2.14
CA LEU A 198 24.79 -12.57 2.04
C LEU A 198 23.60 -12.80 2.98
N ALA A 199 23.50 -12.08 4.12
CA ALA A 199 22.39 -12.26 5.07
C ALA A 199 21.01 -12.09 4.41
N ASN A 200 20.75 -10.94 3.78
CA ASN A 200 19.47 -10.68 3.12
C ASN A 200 19.25 -11.60 1.91
N LEU A 201 20.31 -11.89 1.14
CA LEU A 201 20.23 -12.81 0.00
C LEU A 201 19.85 -14.23 0.43
N TYR A 202 20.44 -14.75 1.50
CA TYR A 202 20.10 -16.06 2.07
C TYR A 202 18.68 -16.08 2.65
N CYS A 203 18.24 -14.97 3.25
CA CYS A 203 16.86 -14.82 3.68
C CYS A 203 15.87 -14.95 2.51
N LEU A 204 16.14 -14.26 1.38
CA LEU A 204 15.31 -14.37 0.17
C LEU A 204 15.38 -15.76 -0.48
N GLN A 205 16.54 -16.43 -0.46
CA GLN A 205 16.64 -17.82 -0.90
C GLN A 205 15.80 -18.74 0.00
N GLY A 206 15.79 -18.54 1.31
CA GLY A 206 14.90 -19.24 2.24
C GLY A 206 13.43 -19.07 1.85
N MET A 207 13.00 -17.86 1.53
CA MET A 207 11.62 -17.59 1.08
C MET A 207 11.32 -18.20 -0.29
N LEU A 208 12.28 -18.16 -1.23
CA LEU A 208 12.15 -18.79 -2.54
C LEU A 208 11.96 -20.31 -2.42
N HIS A 209 12.77 -20.98 -1.59
CA HIS A 209 12.63 -22.41 -1.33
C HIS A 209 11.30 -22.72 -0.63
N HIS A 210 10.88 -21.89 0.33
CA HIS A 210 9.57 -22.02 0.96
C HIS A 210 8.44 -21.92 -0.08
N ALA A 211 8.49 -20.91 -0.96
CA ALA A 211 7.52 -20.71 -2.04
C ALA A 211 7.45 -21.92 -2.99
N LEU A 212 8.60 -22.53 -3.29
CA LEU A 212 8.72 -23.73 -4.12
C LEU A 212 8.37 -25.04 -3.38
N GLY A 213 8.08 -24.99 -2.07
CA GLY A 213 7.71 -26.15 -1.25
C GLY A 213 8.89 -26.98 -0.73
N ASP A 214 10.12 -26.49 -0.90
CA ASP A 214 11.34 -27.13 -0.36
C ASP A 214 11.62 -26.59 1.05
N GLU A 215 10.83 -27.09 2.01
CA GLU A 215 10.86 -26.63 3.40
C GLU A 215 12.22 -26.87 4.09
N ALA A 216 12.91 -27.96 3.75
CA ALA A 216 14.20 -28.30 4.35
C ALA A 216 15.32 -27.34 3.91
N GLN A 217 15.41 -27.05 2.60
CA GLN A 217 16.35 -26.02 2.13
C GLN A 217 15.97 -24.65 2.66
N SER A 218 14.66 -24.34 2.76
CA SER A 218 14.19 -23.08 3.31
C SER A 218 14.73 -22.82 4.72
N GLU A 219 14.56 -23.79 5.63
CA GLU A 219 15.09 -23.71 7.01
C GLU A 219 16.62 -23.57 7.02
N GLY A 220 17.32 -24.33 6.18
CA GLY A 220 18.79 -24.26 6.06
C GLY A 220 19.29 -22.88 5.62
N TRP A 221 18.63 -22.25 4.65
CA TRP A 221 18.98 -20.91 4.17
C TRP A 221 18.69 -19.83 5.21
N TYR A 222 17.55 -19.91 5.91
CA TYR A 222 17.28 -19.00 7.03
C TYR A 222 18.30 -19.14 8.16
N GLY A 223 18.73 -20.36 8.48
CA GLY A 223 19.80 -20.60 9.47
C GLY A 223 21.12 -19.92 9.08
N ARG A 224 21.51 -20.00 7.79
CA ARG A 224 22.70 -19.30 7.27
C ARG A 224 22.57 -17.78 7.33
N SER A 225 21.39 -17.25 6.98
CA SER A 225 21.07 -15.83 7.11
C SER A 225 21.23 -15.34 8.55
N LEU A 226 20.62 -16.03 9.51
CA LEU A 226 20.70 -15.69 10.93
C LEU A 226 22.14 -15.75 11.47
N ALA A 227 22.91 -16.77 11.08
CA ALA A 227 24.30 -16.91 11.51
C ALA A 227 25.15 -15.67 11.14
N ILE A 228 24.95 -15.12 9.94
CA ILE A 228 25.61 -13.88 9.50
C ILE A 228 25.01 -12.67 10.24
N ALA A 229 23.69 -12.54 10.24
CA ALA A 229 22.99 -11.39 10.80
C ALA A 229 23.16 -11.25 12.32
N GLN A 230 23.53 -12.32 13.03
CA GLN A 230 23.83 -12.31 14.47
C GLN A 230 25.33 -12.34 14.77
N SER A 231 26.19 -12.43 13.74
CA SER A 231 27.63 -12.45 13.94
C SER A 231 28.15 -11.14 14.54
N PRO A 232 29.25 -11.16 15.33
CA PRO A 232 29.86 -9.94 15.85
C PRO A 232 30.42 -9.02 14.76
N GLU A 233 30.86 -9.59 13.64
CA GLU A 233 31.58 -8.89 12.57
C GLU A 233 30.64 -8.28 11.53
N HIS A 234 29.56 -8.99 11.20
CA HIS A 234 28.62 -8.62 10.12
C HIS A 234 27.17 -8.48 10.63
N GLY A 235 27.00 -8.35 11.94
CA GLY A 235 25.69 -8.31 12.60
C GLY A 235 24.76 -7.27 11.99
N ASN A 236 23.55 -7.70 11.65
CA ASN A 236 22.48 -6.89 11.10
C ASN A 236 21.16 -7.25 11.79
N VAL A 237 20.82 -6.46 12.82
CA VAL A 237 19.61 -6.67 13.65
C VAL A 237 18.34 -6.65 12.80
N ALA A 238 18.27 -5.82 11.76
CA ALA A 238 17.10 -5.74 10.88
C ALA A 238 16.96 -7.02 10.03
N ALA A 239 18.05 -7.50 9.44
CA ALA A 239 18.05 -8.76 8.69
C ALA A 239 17.68 -9.96 9.59
N ALA A 240 18.17 -9.98 10.84
CA ALA A 240 17.82 -11.01 11.80
C ALA A 240 16.32 -10.96 12.16
N MET A 241 15.76 -9.76 12.38
CA MET A 241 14.34 -9.54 12.68
C MET A 241 13.43 -10.05 11.56
N ASP A 242 13.74 -9.70 10.31
CA ASP A 242 12.97 -10.11 9.13
C ASP A 242 13.07 -11.63 8.92
N CYS A 243 14.27 -12.19 9.09
CA CYS A 243 14.49 -13.63 8.97
C CYS A 243 13.72 -14.43 10.03
N GLN A 244 13.62 -13.94 11.26
CA GLN A 244 12.82 -14.58 12.32
C GLN A 244 11.32 -14.56 11.99
N LEU A 245 10.81 -13.47 11.41
CA LEU A 245 9.42 -13.40 10.99
C LEU A 245 9.10 -14.41 9.87
N LEU A 246 10.04 -14.63 8.95
CA LEU A 246 9.90 -15.62 7.87
C LEU A 246 10.07 -17.06 8.36
N LEU A 247 10.93 -17.31 9.34
CA LEU A 247 11.01 -18.60 10.04
C LEU A 247 9.73 -18.91 10.79
N ALA A 248 9.12 -17.93 11.45
CA ALA A 248 7.83 -18.11 12.09
C ALA A 248 6.76 -18.58 11.10
N LEU A 249 6.74 -17.99 9.89
CA LEU A 249 5.86 -18.41 8.80
C LEU A 249 6.18 -19.85 8.34
N LEU A 250 7.46 -20.21 8.18
CA LEU A 250 7.88 -21.58 7.84
C LEU A 250 7.40 -22.59 8.89
N TYR A 251 7.70 -22.37 10.16
CA TYR A 251 7.29 -23.25 11.25
C TYR A 251 5.77 -23.32 11.40
N GLN A 252 5.05 -22.22 11.15
CA GLN A 252 3.60 -22.19 11.09
C GLN A 252 3.06 -23.10 9.97
N THR A 253 3.66 -23.08 8.77
CA THR A 253 3.25 -23.99 7.68
C THR A 253 3.54 -25.46 7.98
N GLN A 254 4.59 -25.73 8.78
CA GLN A 254 4.95 -27.07 9.24
C GLN A 254 4.10 -27.56 10.42
N GLY A 255 3.33 -26.69 11.07
CA GLY A 255 2.61 -26.99 12.31
C GLY A 255 3.51 -27.09 13.55
N ARG A 256 4.76 -26.61 13.47
CA ARG A 256 5.71 -26.51 14.60
C ARG A 256 5.40 -25.26 15.42
N TRP A 257 4.27 -25.29 16.13
CA TRP A 257 3.71 -24.08 16.73
C TRP A 257 4.58 -23.42 17.80
N GLY A 258 5.30 -24.22 18.61
CA GLY A 258 6.21 -23.68 19.63
C GLY A 258 7.32 -22.86 18.99
N GLU A 259 8.01 -23.43 18.01
CA GLU A 259 9.10 -22.76 17.29
C GLU A 259 8.60 -21.55 16.48
N ALA A 260 7.37 -21.62 15.94
CA ALA A 260 6.74 -20.49 15.27
C ALA A 260 6.48 -19.31 16.22
N LEU A 261 6.01 -19.59 17.45
CA LEU A 261 5.81 -18.58 18.48
C LEU A 261 7.15 -18.01 18.97
N ASP A 262 8.14 -18.87 19.23
CA ASP A 262 9.48 -18.44 19.64
C ASP A 262 10.13 -17.52 18.60
N ALA A 263 9.99 -17.84 17.31
CA ALA A 263 10.47 -17.00 16.22
C ALA A 263 9.72 -15.66 16.14
N CYS A 264 8.40 -15.64 16.39
CA CYS A 264 7.63 -14.38 16.50
C CYS A 264 8.12 -13.53 17.67
N GLU A 265 8.38 -14.12 18.83
CA GLU A 265 8.88 -13.41 20.02
C GLU A 265 10.29 -12.84 19.79
N GLN A 266 11.17 -13.60 19.14
CA GLN A 266 12.50 -13.12 18.75
C GLN A 266 12.41 -11.95 17.77
N SER A 267 11.56 -12.04 16.75
CA SER A 267 11.32 -10.93 15.81
C SER A 267 10.76 -9.69 16.53
N ALA A 268 9.78 -9.86 17.43
CA ALA A 268 9.19 -8.79 18.22
C ALA A 268 10.21 -8.10 19.15
N ALA A 269 11.11 -8.87 19.77
CA ALA A 269 12.17 -8.33 20.63
C ALA A 269 13.16 -7.47 19.83
N LEU A 270 13.60 -7.95 18.66
CA LEU A 270 14.49 -7.22 17.76
C LEU A 270 13.80 -5.96 17.20
N ALA A 271 12.52 -6.06 16.84
CA ALA A 271 11.71 -4.91 16.44
C ALA A 271 11.63 -3.85 17.54
N GLY A 272 11.50 -4.27 18.80
CA GLY A 272 11.56 -3.37 19.97
C GLY A 272 12.91 -2.67 20.11
N GLN A 273 14.02 -3.38 19.92
CA GLN A 273 15.38 -2.79 19.93
C GLN A 273 15.56 -1.74 18.83
N LEU A 274 15.01 -2.00 17.65
CA LEU A 274 15.05 -1.08 16.51
C LEU A 274 13.99 0.03 16.56
N GLN A 275 13.09 0.00 17.55
CA GLN A 275 11.90 0.86 17.60
C GLN A 275 11.06 0.77 16.30
N ASN A 276 11.08 -0.40 15.65
CA ASN A 276 10.37 -0.66 14.40
C ASN A 276 8.97 -1.22 14.71
N ALA A 277 8.00 -0.32 14.94
CA ALA A 277 6.64 -0.73 15.28
C ALA A 277 5.92 -1.48 14.15
N HIS A 278 6.35 -1.31 12.88
CA HIS A 278 5.73 -2.03 11.75
C HIS A 278 6.03 -3.52 11.85
N SER A 279 7.30 -3.86 12.04
CA SER A 279 7.74 -5.25 12.17
C SER A 279 7.18 -5.89 13.44
N LEU A 280 7.06 -5.11 14.53
CA LEU A 280 6.38 -5.56 15.74
C LEU A 280 4.90 -5.91 15.48
N ALA A 281 4.18 -5.09 14.69
CA ALA A 281 2.80 -5.39 14.31
C ALA A 281 2.70 -6.67 13.47
N LEU A 282 3.63 -6.90 12.54
CA LEU A 282 3.68 -8.14 11.75
C LEU A 282 3.94 -9.37 12.63
N ALA A 283 4.82 -9.26 13.63
CA ALA A 283 5.05 -10.35 14.59
C ALA A 283 3.79 -10.66 15.41
N HIS A 284 3.05 -9.63 15.86
CA HIS A 284 1.76 -9.82 16.54
C HIS A 284 0.69 -10.44 15.63
N TYR A 285 0.64 -10.04 14.36
CA TYR A 285 -0.25 -10.63 13.37
C TYR A 285 0.04 -12.12 13.17
N ARG A 286 1.32 -12.50 12.99
CA ARG A 286 1.73 -13.90 12.87
C ARG A 286 1.39 -14.70 14.12
N ARG A 287 1.65 -14.15 15.31
CA ARG A 287 1.22 -14.75 16.58
C ARG A 287 -0.28 -15.01 16.61
N GLY A 288 -1.08 -14.03 16.17
CA GLY A 288 -2.54 -14.19 16.07
C GLY A 288 -2.94 -15.33 15.14
N ALA A 289 -2.30 -15.45 13.98
CA ALA A 289 -2.53 -16.53 13.03
C ALA A 289 -2.15 -17.91 13.60
N ILE A 290 -1.06 -17.99 14.37
CA ILE A 290 -0.65 -19.22 15.05
C ILE A 290 -1.65 -19.60 16.15
N CYS A 291 -2.02 -18.67 17.04
CA CYS A 291 -3.05 -18.91 18.06
C CYS A 291 -4.38 -19.34 17.43
N GLN A 292 -4.74 -18.73 16.30
CA GLN A 292 -5.95 -19.09 15.57
C GLN A 292 -5.91 -20.53 15.06
N ALA A 293 -4.77 -20.97 14.51
CA ALA A 293 -4.56 -22.34 14.04
C ALA A 293 -4.53 -23.36 15.19
N GLN A 294 -4.10 -22.94 16.38
CA GLN A 294 -4.13 -23.75 17.61
C GLN A 294 -5.52 -23.83 18.28
N GLY A 295 -6.55 -23.18 17.73
CA GLY A 295 -7.88 -23.16 18.33
C GLY A 295 -7.98 -22.27 19.57
N GLN A 296 -7.14 -21.22 19.67
CA GLN A 296 -7.15 -20.23 20.75
C GLN A 296 -7.69 -18.88 20.24
N PRO A 297 -9.01 -18.76 20.03
CA PRO A 297 -9.61 -17.62 19.33
C PRO A 297 -9.45 -16.29 20.07
N ASP A 298 -9.57 -16.27 21.41
CA ASP A 298 -9.44 -15.02 22.16
C ASP A 298 -8.00 -14.49 22.15
N ALA A 299 -7.01 -15.39 22.24
CA ALA A 299 -5.60 -15.04 22.09
C ALA A 299 -5.30 -14.51 20.68
N ALA A 300 -5.91 -15.12 19.66
CA ALA A 300 -5.79 -14.66 18.28
C ALA A 300 -6.37 -13.24 18.10
N ILE A 301 -7.61 -13.02 18.55
CA ILE A 301 -8.30 -11.72 18.50
C ILE A 301 -7.49 -10.65 19.23
N ALA A 302 -6.97 -10.95 20.42
CA ALA A 302 -6.12 -10.02 21.18
C ALA A 302 -4.82 -9.68 20.44
N ALA A 303 -4.17 -10.67 19.82
CA ALA A 303 -2.94 -10.46 19.05
C ALA A 303 -3.19 -9.63 17.77
N TYR A 304 -4.28 -9.90 17.04
CA TYR A 304 -4.68 -9.07 15.90
C TYR A 304 -5.02 -7.63 16.31
N GLY A 305 -5.73 -7.46 17.44
CA GLY A 305 -6.00 -6.14 18.00
C GLY A 305 -4.74 -5.35 18.32
N ALA A 306 -3.74 -6.01 18.94
CA ALA A 306 -2.44 -5.39 19.22
C ALA A 306 -1.70 -4.96 17.92
N ALA A 307 -1.74 -5.80 16.88
CA ALA A 307 -1.16 -5.47 15.57
C ALA A 307 -1.84 -4.24 14.94
N ILE A 308 -3.17 -4.15 14.98
CA ILE A 308 -3.93 -2.99 14.47
C ILE A 308 -3.56 -1.72 15.22
N SER A 309 -3.52 -1.77 16.56
CA SER A 309 -3.18 -0.60 17.38
C SER A 309 -1.79 -0.04 17.06
N LEU A 310 -0.79 -0.90 16.82
CA LEU A 310 0.56 -0.48 16.43
C LEU A 310 0.59 0.19 15.05
N ILE A 311 -0.10 -0.40 14.08
CA ILE A 311 -0.18 0.13 12.71
C ILE A 311 -0.90 1.48 12.67
N GLU A 312 -1.98 1.62 13.43
CA GLU A 312 -2.69 2.91 13.52
C GLU A 312 -1.86 3.97 14.23
N ALA A 313 -1.14 3.63 15.30
CA ALA A 313 -0.25 4.56 16.00
C ALA A 313 0.90 5.06 15.11
N LEU A 314 1.48 4.19 14.26
CA LEU A 314 2.49 4.56 13.28
C LEU A 314 1.98 5.60 12.28
N ARG A 315 0.74 5.45 11.82
CA ARG A 315 0.11 6.37 10.87
C ARG A 315 -0.23 7.73 11.49
N GLY A 316 -0.57 7.77 12.78
CA GLY A 316 -0.82 9.03 13.49
C GLY A 316 0.44 9.83 13.83
N SER A 317 1.61 9.19 13.85
CA SER A 317 2.89 9.78 14.27
C SER A 317 3.84 10.13 13.12
N THR A 318 3.53 9.72 11.89
CA THR A 318 4.45 9.85 10.75
C THR A 318 3.75 10.46 9.53
N THR A 319 4.34 11.48 8.92
CA THR A 319 3.91 12.07 7.63
C THR A 319 4.42 11.30 6.41
N SER A 320 5.33 10.34 6.61
CA SER A 320 5.98 9.55 5.54
C SER A 320 5.05 8.49 4.96
N GLU A 321 4.99 8.43 3.63
CA GLU A 321 4.21 7.46 2.87
C GLU A 321 4.91 6.12 2.69
N ASP A 322 6.17 5.98 3.12
CA ASP A 322 6.98 4.75 3.02
C ASP A 322 6.37 3.61 3.87
N LEU A 323 5.74 3.98 4.98
CA LEU A 323 4.92 3.05 5.75
C LEU A 323 3.65 2.65 4.97
N LYS A 324 3.05 3.50 4.13
CA LYS A 324 1.75 3.24 3.50
C LYS A 324 1.81 2.12 2.44
N LEU A 325 2.81 2.07 1.56
CA LEU A 325 2.81 1.12 0.43
C LEU A 325 3.09 -0.34 0.85
N GLY A 326 3.96 -0.55 1.84
CA GLY A 326 4.14 -1.86 2.51
C GLY A 326 3.06 -2.17 3.56
N LEU A 327 2.55 -1.15 4.31
CA LEU A 327 1.46 -1.35 5.27
C LEU A 327 0.15 -1.73 4.59
N LEU A 328 -0.20 -1.20 3.41
CA LEU A 328 -1.57 -1.33 2.90
C LEU A 328 -1.96 -2.81 2.69
N GLY A 329 -1.06 -3.63 2.15
CA GLY A 329 -1.27 -5.08 2.04
C GLY A 329 -1.39 -5.77 3.40
N ALA A 330 -0.42 -5.54 4.30
CA ALA A 330 -0.39 -6.17 5.61
C ALA A 330 -1.54 -5.72 6.53
N THR A 331 -1.92 -4.45 6.46
CA THR A 331 -2.97 -3.85 7.29
C THR A 331 -4.33 -4.41 6.92
N HIS A 332 -4.65 -4.49 5.63
CA HIS A 332 -5.88 -5.13 5.18
C HIS A 332 -5.94 -6.58 5.65
N GLN A 333 -4.86 -7.36 5.47
CA GLN A 333 -4.79 -8.74 5.94
C GLN A 333 -4.99 -8.88 7.46
N ILE A 334 -4.51 -7.93 8.26
CA ILE A 334 -4.71 -7.94 9.71
C ILE A 334 -6.17 -7.68 10.08
N TYR A 335 -6.83 -6.71 9.45
CA TYR A 335 -8.27 -6.48 9.67
C TYR A 335 -9.11 -7.66 9.19
N GLU A 336 -8.82 -8.21 8.01
CA GLU A 336 -9.51 -9.40 7.49
C GLU A 336 -9.40 -10.56 8.49
N ALA A 337 -8.20 -10.83 9.01
CA ALA A 337 -7.98 -11.88 9.99
C ALA A 337 -8.76 -11.65 11.29
N LEU A 338 -8.81 -10.41 11.79
CA LEU A 338 -9.62 -10.05 12.95
C LEU A 338 -11.11 -10.26 12.69
N VAL A 339 -11.63 -9.74 11.57
CA VAL A 339 -13.05 -9.86 11.21
C VAL A 339 -13.46 -11.32 11.07
N LEU A 340 -12.68 -12.12 10.34
CA LEU A 340 -12.95 -13.55 10.18
C LEU A 340 -12.86 -14.30 11.52
N ALA A 341 -11.95 -13.94 12.42
CA ALA A 341 -11.86 -14.52 13.75
C ALA A 341 -13.10 -14.21 14.61
N LEU A 342 -13.57 -12.96 14.58
CA LEU A 342 -14.78 -12.53 15.30
C LEU A 342 -16.04 -13.19 14.77
N LEU A 343 -16.19 -13.26 13.44
CA LEU A 343 -17.32 -13.93 12.78
C LEU A 343 -17.40 -15.42 13.14
N ARG A 344 -16.26 -16.13 13.15
CA ARG A 344 -16.21 -17.55 13.53
C ARG A 344 -16.59 -17.81 14.98
N GLN A 345 -16.52 -16.80 15.85
CA GLN A 345 -16.95 -16.87 17.25
C GLN A 345 -18.38 -16.35 17.47
N GLY A 346 -19.11 -15.97 16.42
CA GLY A 346 -20.44 -15.37 16.55
C GLY A 346 -20.44 -13.95 17.15
N ARG A 347 -19.28 -13.30 17.26
CA ARG A 347 -19.11 -11.95 17.83
C ARG A 347 -19.46 -10.88 16.78
N HIS A 348 -20.69 -10.92 16.27
CA HIS A 348 -21.11 -10.15 15.08
C HIS A 348 -21.02 -8.63 15.25
N ALA A 349 -21.38 -8.09 16.42
CA ALA A 349 -21.30 -6.65 16.67
C ALA A 349 -19.84 -6.13 16.66
N GLU A 350 -18.91 -6.93 17.19
CA GLU A 350 -17.49 -6.60 17.18
C GLU A 350 -16.89 -6.76 15.78
N ALA A 351 -17.32 -7.78 15.03
CA ALA A 351 -16.93 -7.95 13.64
C ALA A 351 -17.37 -6.74 12.79
N TYR A 352 -18.62 -6.31 12.95
CA TYR A 352 -19.16 -5.11 12.30
C TYR A 352 -18.35 -3.86 12.65
N TYR A 353 -18.03 -3.67 13.94
CA TYR A 353 -17.18 -2.54 14.36
C TYR A 353 -15.78 -2.58 13.73
N ALA A 354 -15.15 -3.76 13.66
CA ALA A 354 -13.85 -3.94 13.03
C ALA A 354 -13.89 -3.64 11.52
N VAL A 355 -14.96 -4.04 10.85
CA VAL A 355 -15.22 -3.73 9.43
C VAL A 355 -15.35 -2.23 9.21
N GLU A 356 -16.16 -1.56 10.01
CA GLU A 356 -16.37 -0.11 9.90
C GLU A 356 -15.11 0.70 10.26
N ARG A 357 -14.29 0.20 11.18
CA ARG A 357 -12.97 0.74 11.48
C ARG A 357 -12.02 0.61 10.29
N ALA A 358 -11.98 -0.56 9.64
CA ALA A 358 -11.16 -0.78 8.45
C ALA A 358 -11.58 0.15 7.29
N ARG A 359 -12.89 0.29 7.01
CA ARG A 359 -13.39 1.15 5.93
C ARG A 359 -13.22 2.63 6.18
N SER A 360 -13.63 3.10 7.36
CA SER A 360 -13.51 4.52 7.72
C SER A 360 -12.06 4.96 7.62
N ARG A 361 -11.12 4.09 7.99
CA ARG A 361 -9.69 4.35 7.85
C ARG A 361 -9.24 4.41 6.38
N ALA A 362 -9.62 3.45 5.54
CA ALA A 362 -9.25 3.46 4.12
C ALA A 362 -9.76 4.72 3.39
N LEU A 363 -10.97 5.18 3.74
CA LEU A 363 -11.51 6.42 3.21
C LEU A 363 -10.75 7.66 3.70
N LEU A 364 -10.42 7.72 4.99
CA LEU A 364 -9.63 8.81 5.55
C LEU A 364 -8.24 8.90 4.91
N ASP A 365 -7.60 7.76 4.65
CA ASP A 365 -6.32 7.72 3.96
C ASP A 365 -6.43 8.31 2.53
N MET A 366 -7.51 7.99 1.81
CA MET A 366 -7.79 8.58 0.49
C MET A 366 -8.05 10.10 0.57
N LEU A 367 -8.75 10.56 1.60
CA LEU A 367 -9.08 11.97 1.79
C LEU A 367 -7.86 12.79 2.23
N ALA A 368 -7.02 12.26 3.12
CA ALA A 368 -5.78 12.90 3.56
C ALA A 368 -4.86 13.26 2.38
N ALA A 369 -4.75 12.34 1.40
CA ALA A 369 -3.98 12.57 0.19
C ALA A 369 -4.52 13.70 -0.69
N LYS A 370 -5.82 14.01 -0.60
CA LYS A 370 -6.49 15.01 -1.47
C LYS A 370 -6.75 16.34 -0.78
N SER A 371 -7.08 16.35 0.51
CA SER A 371 -7.42 17.54 1.28
C SER A 371 -7.33 17.28 2.79
N PRO A 372 -6.37 17.91 3.49
CA PRO A 372 -6.28 17.84 4.96
C PRO A 372 -7.50 18.39 5.69
N ASP A 373 -8.17 19.41 5.14
CA ASP A 373 -9.39 19.99 5.72
C ASP A 373 -10.55 18.99 5.68
N LEU A 374 -10.69 18.24 4.58
CA LEU A 374 -11.65 17.15 4.51
C LEU A 374 -11.28 16.05 5.51
N TYR A 375 -10.01 15.68 5.61
CA TYR A 375 -9.57 14.71 6.61
C TYR A 375 -10.03 15.11 8.02
N ALA A 376 -9.75 16.34 8.46
CA ALA A 376 -10.15 16.82 9.79
C ALA A 376 -11.68 16.84 9.97
N ALA A 377 -12.44 17.10 8.90
CA ALA A 377 -13.90 17.04 8.95
C ALA A 377 -14.43 15.60 9.06
N PHE A 378 -13.72 14.61 8.50
CA PHE A 378 -14.15 13.22 8.45
C PHE A 378 -13.53 12.33 9.53
N ASP A 379 -12.48 12.79 10.22
CA ASP A 379 -11.84 12.09 11.33
C ASP A 379 -12.76 12.08 12.56
N GLN A 380 -13.69 11.12 12.55
CA GLN A 380 -14.68 10.93 13.59
C GLN A 380 -14.58 9.51 14.17
N PRO A 381 -14.97 9.31 15.43
CA PRO A 381 -15.02 7.98 16.02
C PRO A 381 -15.89 7.04 15.18
N VAL A 382 -15.34 5.86 14.89
CA VAL A 382 -16.07 4.77 14.22
C VAL A 382 -17.38 4.53 14.95
N ALA A 383 -18.49 4.45 14.20
CA ALA A 383 -19.79 4.24 14.80
C ALA A 383 -19.94 2.79 15.26
N THR A 384 -20.42 2.59 16.48
CA THR A 384 -20.82 1.27 16.97
C THR A 384 -22.10 0.82 16.29
N LEU A 385 -22.37 -0.50 16.31
CA LEU A 385 -23.64 -1.05 15.81
C LEU A 385 -24.84 -0.34 16.44
N ALA A 386 -24.82 -0.14 17.76
CA ALA A 386 -25.90 0.52 18.49
C ALA A 386 -26.10 1.98 18.04
N GLU A 387 -25.02 2.72 17.78
CA GLU A 387 -25.11 4.11 17.28
C GLU A 387 -25.66 4.18 15.85
N VAL A 388 -25.33 3.21 14.99
CA VAL A 388 -25.89 3.13 13.64
C VAL A 388 -27.37 2.78 13.70
N GLN A 389 -27.75 1.75 14.48
CA GLN A 389 -29.13 1.33 14.65
C GLN A 389 -30.01 2.43 15.25
N ALA A 390 -29.51 3.17 16.24
CA ALA A 390 -30.23 4.28 16.86
C ALA A 390 -30.52 5.44 15.90
N GLN A 391 -29.76 5.56 14.81
CA GLN A 391 -29.90 6.63 13.83
C GLN A 391 -30.59 6.17 12.54
N LEU A 392 -30.74 4.86 12.32
CA LEU A 392 -31.46 4.35 11.16
C LEU A 392 -32.95 4.74 11.25
N PRO A 393 -33.52 5.34 10.19
CA PRO A 393 -34.95 5.66 10.14
C PRO A 393 -35.81 4.40 10.31
N ALA A 394 -37.02 4.58 10.84
CA ALA A 394 -38.02 3.53 10.85
C ALA A 394 -38.31 3.09 9.39
N GLY A 395 -38.34 1.77 9.14
CA GLY A 395 -38.53 1.23 7.79
C GLY A 395 -37.29 1.28 6.90
N ALA A 396 -36.12 1.67 7.41
CA ALA A 396 -34.86 1.59 6.68
C ALA A 396 -34.19 0.20 6.83
N LEU A 397 -33.58 -0.27 5.74
CA LEU A 397 -32.68 -1.40 5.71
C LEU A 397 -31.31 -0.92 5.23
N LEU A 398 -30.26 -1.23 5.98
CA LEU A 398 -28.88 -1.00 5.55
C LEU A 398 -28.23 -2.36 5.29
N ILE A 399 -27.70 -2.53 4.08
CA ILE A 399 -26.93 -3.71 3.66
C ILE A 399 -25.51 -3.28 3.36
N GLU A 400 -24.59 -3.87 4.08
CA GLU A 400 -23.19 -3.56 4.05
C GLU A 400 -22.37 -4.82 3.73
N TYR A 401 -21.45 -4.68 2.77
CA TYR A 401 -20.65 -5.80 2.28
C TYR A 401 -19.22 -5.67 2.74
N TYR A 402 -18.59 -6.76 3.16
CA TYR A 402 -17.17 -6.81 3.43
C TYR A 402 -16.54 -7.96 2.66
N THR A 403 -15.48 -7.69 1.92
CA THR A 403 -14.78 -8.69 1.11
C THR A 403 -13.43 -8.99 1.72
N THR A 404 -13.10 -10.27 1.86
CA THR A 404 -11.77 -10.71 2.30
C THR A 404 -11.10 -11.55 1.21
N GLY A 405 -9.77 -11.68 1.24
CA GLY A 405 -9.06 -12.53 0.29
C GLY A 405 -9.10 -12.01 -1.15
N VAL A 406 -9.25 -10.70 -1.34
CA VAL A 406 -9.15 -10.05 -2.66
C VAL A 406 -7.69 -9.97 -3.06
N LEU A 407 -7.34 -10.62 -4.16
CA LEU A 407 -6.00 -10.65 -4.71
C LEU A 407 -5.77 -9.44 -5.64
N PRO A 408 -4.54 -8.91 -5.69
CA PRO A 408 -4.15 -7.94 -6.71
C PRO A 408 -4.37 -8.50 -8.11
N SER A 409 -4.65 -7.64 -9.09
CA SER A 409 -4.63 -8.03 -10.49
C SER A 409 -3.20 -8.02 -11.04
N GLY A 410 -2.89 -8.90 -11.99
CA GLY A 410 -1.62 -8.91 -12.73
C GLY A 410 -0.63 -10.00 -12.30
N GLU A 411 0.62 -9.86 -12.76
CA GLU A 411 1.72 -10.78 -12.45
C GLU A 411 2.29 -10.45 -11.05
N HIS A 412 2.08 -11.35 -10.09
CA HIS A 412 2.56 -11.19 -8.72
C HIS A 412 2.85 -12.54 -8.04
N MET A 413 3.69 -12.49 -7.00
CA MET A 413 4.20 -13.64 -6.25
C MET A 413 3.09 -14.61 -5.83
N LEU A 414 2.00 -14.11 -5.23
CA LEU A 414 0.91 -14.94 -4.72
C LEU A 414 0.17 -15.73 -5.82
N ALA A 415 0.00 -15.17 -7.02
CA ALA A 415 -0.68 -15.84 -8.13
C ALA A 415 0.19 -16.93 -8.76
N ALA A 416 1.51 -16.78 -8.67
CA ALA A 416 2.48 -17.72 -9.23
C ALA A 416 2.90 -18.84 -8.28
N LEU A 417 2.43 -18.84 -7.02
CA LEU A 417 2.74 -19.89 -6.06
C LEU A 417 2.35 -21.26 -6.64
N PRO A 418 3.23 -22.28 -6.59
CA PRO A 418 2.92 -23.63 -7.03
C PRO A 418 1.63 -24.15 -6.37
N ALA A 419 0.75 -24.77 -7.15
CA ALA A 419 -0.55 -25.25 -6.66
C ALA A 419 -0.40 -26.30 -5.56
N GLU A 420 0.70 -27.04 -5.57
CA GLU A 420 1.06 -28.05 -4.59
C GLU A 420 1.39 -27.44 -3.22
N ASN A 421 1.87 -26.19 -3.17
CA ASN A 421 2.23 -25.50 -1.93
C ASN A 421 1.01 -24.87 -1.24
N THR A 422 0.02 -25.72 -0.98
CA THR A 422 -1.26 -25.35 -0.38
C THR A 422 -1.13 -24.81 1.05
N ARG A 423 -0.11 -25.27 1.80
CA ARG A 423 0.12 -24.85 3.19
C ARG A 423 0.54 -23.39 3.25
N LEU A 424 1.55 -22.97 2.49
CA LEU A 424 1.96 -21.59 2.43
C LEU A 424 0.85 -20.68 1.90
N ARG A 425 0.15 -21.11 0.84
CA ARG A 425 -0.94 -20.32 0.24
C ARG A 425 -2.04 -19.98 1.26
N ARG A 426 -2.40 -20.92 2.15
CA ARG A 426 -3.38 -20.70 3.23
C ARG A 426 -2.92 -19.70 4.29
N GLN A 427 -1.61 -19.49 4.45
CA GLN A 427 -1.07 -18.54 5.44
C GLN A 427 -0.80 -17.15 4.88
N LEU A 428 -0.71 -17.02 3.55
CA LEU A 428 -0.45 -15.75 2.87
C LEU A 428 -1.71 -15.06 2.34
N VAL A 429 -2.81 -15.80 2.19
CA VAL A 429 -4.05 -15.30 1.59
C VAL A 429 -5.23 -15.67 2.49
N SER A 430 -6.01 -14.67 2.91
CA SER A 430 -7.29 -14.89 3.57
C SER A 430 -8.25 -15.65 2.65
N PRO A 431 -9.16 -16.48 3.16
CA PRO A 431 -10.18 -17.11 2.32
C PRO A 431 -10.96 -16.03 1.55
N PRO A 432 -11.19 -16.18 0.24
CA PRO A 432 -11.94 -15.21 -0.53
C PRO A 432 -13.43 -15.30 -0.15
N THR A 433 -13.93 -14.33 0.64
CA THR A 433 -15.32 -14.31 1.12
C THR A 433 -16.00 -12.97 0.90
N ILE A 434 -17.33 -13.00 0.80
CA ILE A 434 -18.18 -11.81 0.85
C ILE A 434 -19.12 -11.97 2.04
N THR A 435 -18.88 -11.20 3.09
CA THR A 435 -19.77 -11.09 4.25
C THR A 435 -20.77 -9.97 4.02
N ILE A 436 -22.04 -10.23 4.30
CA ILE A 436 -23.15 -9.29 4.20
C ILE A 436 -23.67 -9.04 5.60
N PHE A 437 -23.54 -7.80 6.07
CA PHE A 437 -24.18 -7.29 7.29
C PHE A 437 -25.44 -6.56 6.87
N ALA A 438 -26.61 -7.05 7.30
CA ALA A 438 -27.88 -6.40 7.05
C ALA A 438 -28.48 -5.97 8.38
N LEU A 439 -28.87 -4.71 8.50
CA LEU A 439 -29.37 -4.15 9.75
C LEU A 439 -30.59 -3.26 9.57
N THR A 440 -31.49 -3.37 10.55
CA THR A 440 -32.55 -2.41 10.84
C THR A 440 -32.25 -1.69 12.15
N ALA A 441 -33.14 -0.81 12.58
CA ALA A 441 -33.04 -0.15 13.90
C ALA A 441 -33.02 -1.13 15.10
N SER A 442 -33.40 -2.40 14.93
CA SER A 442 -33.48 -3.38 16.01
C SER A 442 -32.75 -4.69 15.76
N GLU A 443 -32.45 -5.05 14.51
CA GLU A 443 -31.93 -6.37 14.16
C GLU A 443 -30.63 -6.27 13.34
N LEU A 444 -29.80 -7.30 13.46
CA LEU A 444 -28.59 -7.52 12.66
C LEU A 444 -28.60 -8.96 12.16
N TRP A 445 -28.51 -9.13 10.84
CA TRP A 445 -28.25 -10.39 10.17
C TRP A 445 -26.87 -10.38 9.54
N VAL A 446 -26.20 -11.54 9.61
CA VAL A 446 -24.90 -11.75 8.97
C VAL A 446 -25.01 -12.95 8.06
N HIS A 447 -24.73 -12.73 6.78
CA HIS A 447 -24.74 -13.77 5.75
C HIS A 447 -23.38 -13.83 5.06
N GLU A 448 -23.06 -15.00 4.52
CA GLU A 448 -21.93 -15.18 3.62
C GLU A 448 -22.49 -15.48 2.23
N ALA A 449 -22.06 -14.70 1.22
CA ALA A 449 -22.45 -14.95 -0.14
C ALA A 449 -21.57 -16.04 -0.76
N ALA A 450 -22.18 -16.96 -1.51
CA ALA A 450 -21.51 -18.04 -2.22
C ALA A 450 -20.86 -17.56 -3.54
N LEU A 451 -20.06 -16.49 -3.46
CA LEU A 451 -19.38 -15.86 -4.59
C LEU A 451 -17.95 -15.51 -4.21
N ASP A 452 -17.00 -15.83 -5.10
CA ASP A 452 -15.61 -15.40 -4.95
C ASP A 452 -15.51 -13.90 -5.31
N PRO A 453 -15.10 -13.01 -4.38
CA PRO A 453 -14.96 -11.59 -4.65
C PRO A 453 -13.96 -11.26 -5.77
N ASN A 454 -12.99 -12.13 -6.02
CA ASN A 454 -11.99 -11.95 -7.08
C ASN A 454 -12.58 -11.98 -8.50
N LEU A 455 -13.79 -12.56 -8.67
CA LEU A 455 -14.52 -12.50 -9.94
C LEU A 455 -14.91 -11.07 -10.32
N PHE A 456 -14.97 -10.16 -9.35
CA PHE A 456 -15.40 -8.79 -9.54
C PHE A 456 -14.24 -7.82 -9.73
N THR A 457 -13.00 -8.24 -9.48
CA THR A 457 -11.82 -7.41 -9.70
C THR A 457 -11.74 -7.01 -11.18
N PRO A 458 -11.62 -5.71 -11.50
CA PRO A 458 -11.48 -5.25 -12.87
C PRO A 458 -10.08 -5.58 -13.40
N ASN A 459 -9.97 -5.76 -14.72
CA ASN A 459 -8.67 -5.70 -15.37
C ASN A 459 -8.18 -4.24 -15.34
N PRO A 460 -6.89 -3.96 -15.04
CA PRO A 460 -6.34 -2.61 -15.12
C PRO A 460 -6.69 -1.83 -16.40
N ASP A 461 -6.80 -2.51 -17.54
CA ASP A 461 -7.12 -1.88 -18.83
C ASP A 461 -8.64 -1.75 -19.10
N GLU A 462 -9.51 -2.16 -18.18
CA GLU A 462 -10.96 -2.19 -18.36
C GLU A 462 -11.61 -0.84 -18.03
N LEU A 463 -11.93 -0.04 -19.06
CA LEU A 463 -12.53 1.30 -18.89
C LEU A 463 -13.93 1.31 -18.25
N ARG A 464 -14.72 0.24 -18.36
CA ARG A 464 -16.12 0.16 -17.84
C ARG A 464 -16.44 -1.20 -17.21
N PRO A 465 -15.88 -1.52 -16.03
CA PRO A 465 -15.99 -2.84 -15.43
C PRO A 465 -17.42 -3.34 -15.17
N GLY A 466 -18.36 -2.42 -14.91
CA GLY A 466 -19.76 -2.78 -14.67
C GLY A 466 -20.48 -3.35 -15.90
N ARG A 467 -20.04 -3.03 -17.12
CA ARG A 467 -20.76 -3.42 -18.36
C ARG A 467 -20.81 -4.93 -18.57
N ARG A 468 -19.78 -5.67 -18.15
CA ARG A 468 -19.72 -7.14 -18.30
C ARG A 468 -20.83 -7.86 -17.52
N TRP A 469 -21.48 -7.18 -16.58
CA TRP A 469 -22.52 -7.71 -15.70
C TRP A 469 -23.95 -7.42 -16.16
N LEU A 470 -24.16 -6.58 -17.18
CA LEU A 470 -25.49 -6.12 -17.59
C LEU A 470 -26.36 -7.17 -18.33
N GLN A 471 -25.86 -8.40 -18.47
CA GLN A 471 -26.67 -9.49 -19.02
C GLN A 471 -27.72 -9.94 -18.00
N GLU A 472 -28.96 -10.10 -18.44
CA GLU A 472 -30.11 -10.43 -17.59
C GLU A 472 -29.85 -11.61 -16.63
N ARG A 473 -29.27 -12.70 -17.14
CA ARG A 473 -28.91 -13.88 -16.33
C ARG A 473 -27.89 -13.56 -15.23
N LYS A 474 -26.91 -12.69 -15.52
CA LYS A 474 -25.89 -12.27 -14.56
C LYS A 474 -26.47 -11.34 -13.51
N LEU A 475 -27.30 -10.37 -13.92
CA LEU A 475 -28.01 -9.46 -13.01
C LEU A 475 -28.91 -10.22 -12.04
N ARG A 476 -29.56 -11.29 -12.51
CA ARG A 476 -30.35 -12.17 -11.65
C ARG A 476 -29.48 -12.98 -10.70
N ALA A 477 -28.41 -13.60 -11.19
CA ALA A 477 -27.48 -14.35 -10.34
C ALA A 477 -26.82 -13.46 -9.26
N LEU A 478 -26.46 -12.22 -9.61
CA LEU A 478 -25.94 -11.25 -8.64
C LEU A 478 -26.98 -10.91 -7.57
N TYR A 479 -28.24 -10.68 -7.97
CA TYR A 479 -29.32 -10.46 -7.03
C TYR A 479 -29.46 -11.64 -6.06
N ASP A 480 -29.61 -12.86 -6.59
CA ASP A 480 -29.87 -14.06 -5.78
C ASP A 480 -28.78 -14.31 -4.74
N ASN A 481 -27.52 -14.00 -5.05
CA ASN A 481 -26.39 -14.21 -4.13
C ASN A 481 -26.12 -13.05 -3.18
N LEU A 482 -26.27 -11.79 -3.63
CA LEU A 482 -25.88 -10.61 -2.83
C LEU A 482 -27.05 -9.98 -2.07
N LEU A 483 -28.25 -10.02 -2.65
CA LEU A 483 -29.45 -9.39 -2.11
C LEU A 483 -30.53 -10.41 -1.73
N GLY A 484 -30.50 -11.60 -2.35
CA GLY A 484 -31.43 -12.69 -2.12
C GLY A 484 -31.61 -13.08 -0.66
N PRO A 485 -30.54 -13.16 0.17
CA PRO A 485 -30.70 -13.43 1.60
C PRO A 485 -31.64 -12.46 2.31
N MET A 486 -31.72 -11.21 1.83
CA MET A 486 -32.52 -10.12 2.40
C MET A 486 -33.72 -9.74 1.51
N HIS A 487 -34.17 -10.64 0.63
CA HIS A 487 -35.23 -10.33 -0.35
C HIS A 487 -36.50 -9.77 0.31
N ASP A 488 -36.94 -10.40 1.40
CA ASP A 488 -38.18 -10.04 2.09
C ASP A 488 -38.04 -8.67 2.80
N GLN A 489 -36.88 -8.43 3.43
CA GLN A 489 -36.58 -7.16 4.09
C GLN A 489 -36.48 -6.02 3.09
N ILE A 490 -35.90 -6.26 1.91
CA ILE A 490 -35.84 -5.29 0.80
C ILE A 490 -37.26 -4.97 0.31
N GLY A 491 -38.14 -5.96 0.22
CA GLY A 491 -39.53 -5.75 -0.20
C GLY A 491 -40.38 -4.98 0.83
N ALA A 492 -39.98 -4.98 2.10
CA ALA A 492 -40.69 -4.34 3.20
C ALA A 492 -40.12 -2.96 3.59
N CYS A 493 -38.93 -2.59 3.13
CA CYS A 493 -38.30 -1.32 3.50
C CYS A 493 -38.77 -0.16 2.61
N GLU A 494 -38.78 1.04 3.19
CA GLU A 494 -39.01 2.29 2.44
C GLU A 494 -37.70 2.88 1.92
N GLN A 495 -36.61 2.61 2.64
CA GLN A 495 -35.27 3.10 2.33
C GLN A 495 -34.26 1.96 2.40
N LEU A 496 -33.44 1.82 1.36
CA LEU A 496 -32.37 0.84 1.25
C LEU A 496 -31.02 1.55 1.14
N PHE A 497 -30.17 1.40 2.14
CA PHE A 497 -28.78 1.82 2.10
C PHE A 497 -27.91 0.64 1.65
N LEU A 498 -27.11 0.84 0.61
CA LEU A 498 -26.17 -0.14 0.09
C LEU A 498 -24.74 0.36 0.29
N ILE A 499 -23.90 -0.45 0.93
CA ILE A 499 -22.49 -0.11 1.22
C ILE A 499 -21.58 -1.19 0.63
N PRO A 500 -21.22 -1.09 -0.66
CA PRO A 500 -20.29 -2.02 -1.29
C PRO A 500 -18.89 -1.92 -0.68
N HIS A 501 -18.07 -2.94 -0.88
CA HIS A 501 -16.66 -2.96 -0.48
C HIS A 501 -15.79 -3.62 -1.53
N GLY A 502 -14.55 -3.12 -1.65
CA GLY A 502 -13.56 -3.67 -2.57
C GLY A 502 -14.09 -3.75 -4.02
N PRO A 503 -13.96 -4.90 -4.69
CA PRO A 503 -14.37 -5.01 -6.09
C PRO A 503 -15.89 -4.94 -6.32
N LEU A 504 -16.70 -4.97 -5.26
CA LEU A 504 -18.16 -4.84 -5.37
C LEU A 504 -18.61 -3.42 -5.77
N HIS A 505 -17.76 -2.39 -5.60
CA HIS A 505 -18.05 -1.04 -6.09
C HIS A 505 -18.29 -0.98 -7.61
N TYR A 506 -17.78 -1.96 -8.35
CA TYR A 506 -17.95 -2.04 -9.80
C TYR A 506 -19.24 -2.74 -10.25
N LEU A 507 -20.06 -3.22 -9.31
CA LEU A 507 -21.29 -3.95 -9.63
C LEU A 507 -22.49 -3.02 -9.85
N PRO A 508 -23.34 -3.30 -10.85
CA PRO A 508 -24.53 -2.50 -11.13
C PRO A 508 -25.69 -2.88 -10.19
N PHE A 509 -25.57 -2.63 -8.88
CA PHE A 509 -26.58 -2.97 -7.86
C PHE A 509 -27.99 -2.55 -8.25
N LEU A 510 -28.15 -1.32 -8.74
CA LEU A 510 -29.45 -0.76 -9.12
C LEU A 510 -30.10 -1.51 -10.30
N ALA A 511 -29.31 -2.16 -11.14
CA ALA A 511 -29.78 -2.95 -12.29
C ALA A 511 -29.92 -4.45 -11.97
N MET A 512 -29.63 -4.89 -10.74
CA MET A 512 -29.86 -6.29 -10.37
C MET A 512 -31.36 -6.62 -10.44
N ARG A 513 -31.71 -7.85 -10.82
CA ARG A 513 -33.11 -8.25 -11.05
C ARG A 513 -33.61 -9.21 -9.98
N ALA A 514 -34.70 -8.84 -9.34
CA ALA A 514 -35.38 -9.64 -8.33
C ALA A 514 -36.07 -10.88 -8.93
N PRO A 515 -36.47 -11.86 -8.10
CA PRO A 515 -37.37 -12.97 -8.46
C PRO A 515 -38.57 -12.62 -9.31
N SER A 516 -39.20 -11.48 -9.00
CA SER A 516 -40.37 -10.94 -9.71
C SER A 516 -40.07 -10.45 -11.14
N GLY A 517 -38.80 -10.35 -11.54
CA GLY A 517 -38.37 -9.84 -12.84
C GLY A 517 -38.20 -8.31 -12.88
N HIS A 518 -38.53 -7.60 -11.80
CA HIS A 518 -38.27 -6.18 -11.66
C HIS A 518 -36.80 -5.91 -11.30
N TYR A 519 -36.29 -4.75 -11.73
CA TYR A 519 -35.00 -4.24 -11.30
C TYR A 519 -35.06 -3.82 -9.83
N LEU A 520 -33.93 -3.80 -9.14
CA LEU A 520 -33.86 -3.29 -7.76
C LEU A 520 -34.30 -1.83 -7.71
N LEU A 521 -33.83 -1.01 -8.66
CA LEU A 521 -34.39 0.31 -8.90
C LEU A 521 -35.70 0.15 -9.70
N ASP A 522 -36.82 0.15 -8.99
CA ASP A 522 -38.18 0.12 -9.55
C ASP A 522 -39.00 1.28 -8.94
N ALA A 523 -39.99 1.77 -9.69
CA ALA A 523 -40.88 2.85 -9.25
C ALA A 523 -41.73 2.48 -8.02
N ARG A 524 -41.86 1.18 -7.73
CA ARG A 524 -42.55 0.63 -6.56
C ARG A 524 -41.58 0.05 -5.52
N GLY A 525 -40.27 0.19 -5.73
CA GLY A 525 -39.24 -0.26 -4.80
C GLY A 525 -38.88 0.80 -3.76
N PRO A 526 -37.98 0.47 -2.80
CA PRO A 526 -37.49 1.41 -1.82
C PRO A 526 -36.69 2.55 -2.47
N ALA A 527 -36.57 3.67 -1.77
CA ALA A 527 -35.56 4.68 -2.10
C ALA A 527 -34.17 4.11 -1.81
N ILE A 528 -33.27 4.13 -2.79
CA ILE A 528 -31.94 3.50 -2.66
C ILE A 528 -30.86 4.57 -2.53
N ALA A 529 -29.98 4.41 -1.54
CA ALA A 529 -28.80 5.24 -1.33
C ALA A 529 -27.54 4.38 -1.31
N LEU A 530 -26.53 4.75 -2.09
CA LEU A 530 -25.19 4.18 -2.01
C LEU A 530 -24.34 5.01 -1.06
N ALA A 531 -23.61 4.37 -0.16
CA ALA A 531 -22.72 5.05 0.77
C ALA A 531 -21.36 4.36 0.88
N PRO A 532 -20.30 5.10 1.21
CA PRO A 532 -18.96 4.54 1.40
C PRO A 532 -18.76 3.84 2.75
N SER A 533 -19.50 4.23 3.80
CA SER A 533 -19.49 3.57 5.12
C SER A 533 -20.72 3.92 5.95
N ALA A 534 -21.09 3.03 6.88
CA ALA A 534 -22.21 3.25 7.79
C ALA A 534 -21.87 4.30 8.85
N THR A 535 -20.59 4.38 9.24
CA THR A 535 -20.04 5.39 10.14
C THR A 535 -20.28 6.78 9.59
N LEU A 536 -20.00 7.02 8.30
CA LEU A 536 -20.27 8.33 7.71
C LEU A 536 -21.75 8.67 7.66
N LEU A 537 -22.58 7.69 7.30
CA LEU A 537 -24.02 7.85 7.32
C LEU A 537 -24.52 8.24 8.71
N ALA A 538 -24.13 7.51 9.75
CA ALA A 538 -24.48 7.81 11.13
C ALA A 538 -23.96 9.19 11.55
N ARG A 539 -22.67 9.45 11.39
CA ARG A 539 -22.03 10.70 11.87
C ARG A 539 -22.48 11.97 11.14
N ARG A 540 -22.95 11.86 9.90
CA ARG A 540 -23.47 12.99 9.11
C ARG A 540 -24.99 13.05 9.07
N GLY A 541 -25.66 12.18 9.82
CA GLY A 541 -27.09 12.20 10.07
C GLY A 541 -27.89 11.33 9.10
N LEU A 542 -27.93 10.03 9.36
CA LEU A 542 -29.05 9.17 8.93
C LEU A 542 -30.34 9.81 9.46
N GLY A 543 -31.20 10.30 8.57
CA GLY A 543 -32.47 10.93 8.93
C GLY A 543 -32.46 12.45 9.09
N ASN A 544 -31.30 13.14 9.08
CA ASN A 544 -31.27 14.60 8.96
C ASN A 544 -31.39 15.01 7.50
N THR A 545 -32.58 14.86 6.95
CA THR A 545 -32.93 15.58 5.72
C THR A 545 -33.48 16.93 6.18
N PRO A 546 -32.71 18.05 6.18
CA PRO A 546 -33.36 19.34 6.21
C PRO A 546 -34.35 19.34 5.04
N ALA A 547 -35.58 19.79 5.27
CA ALA A 547 -36.59 19.92 4.23
C ALA A 547 -36.09 20.92 3.19
N ALA A 548 -35.31 20.44 2.23
CA ALA A 548 -34.68 21.28 1.22
C ALA A 548 -35.78 21.72 0.24
N THR A 549 -36.16 22.98 0.36
CA THR A 549 -37.13 23.67 -0.51
C THR A 549 -36.48 24.20 -1.79
N GLY A 550 -35.19 23.93 -2.02
CA GLY A 550 -34.43 24.44 -3.16
C GLY A 550 -34.60 23.65 -4.46
N ALA A 551 -33.90 24.12 -5.49
CA ALA A 551 -33.95 23.53 -6.83
C ALA A 551 -33.10 22.24 -6.94
N PHE A 552 -33.44 21.40 -7.91
CA PHE A 552 -32.54 20.34 -8.38
C PHE A 552 -31.43 20.93 -9.25
N LEU A 553 -30.23 20.36 -9.15
CA LEU A 553 -29.11 20.68 -10.01
C LEU A 553 -28.57 19.41 -10.67
N ALA A 554 -28.40 19.46 -11.98
CA ALA A 554 -27.72 18.43 -12.74
C ALA A 554 -26.41 18.98 -13.31
N ILE A 555 -25.31 18.26 -13.16
CA ILE A 555 -23.99 18.65 -13.63
C ILE A 555 -23.52 17.62 -14.65
N GLY A 556 -22.99 18.07 -15.78
CA GLY A 556 -22.38 17.17 -16.78
C GLY A 556 -21.31 17.89 -17.59
N TYR A 557 -20.29 17.17 -18.04
CA TYR A 557 -19.30 17.72 -18.97
C TYR A 557 -18.87 16.64 -19.94
N ASN A 558 -18.94 16.97 -21.23
CA ASN A 558 -18.51 16.07 -22.28
C ASN A 558 -16.98 16.13 -22.40
N ASP A 559 -16.29 15.41 -21.51
CA ASP A 559 -14.83 15.34 -21.54
C ASP A 559 -14.35 14.36 -22.62
N PRO A 560 -13.70 14.84 -23.69
CA PRO A 560 -13.20 13.98 -24.77
C PRO A 560 -12.02 13.10 -24.34
N GLY A 561 -11.32 13.42 -23.23
CA GLY A 561 -10.18 12.66 -22.72
C GLY A 561 -10.57 11.39 -21.94
N VAL A 562 -11.76 11.36 -21.33
CA VAL A 562 -12.27 10.22 -20.54
C VAL A 562 -13.52 9.56 -21.15
N GLY A 563 -13.92 9.95 -22.37
CA GLY A 563 -14.97 9.28 -23.13
C GLY A 563 -16.41 9.51 -22.60
N LEU A 564 -16.65 10.64 -21.94
CA LEU A 564 -17.94 11.05 -21.39
C LEU A 564 -18.81 11.77 -22.43
N HIS A 565 -19.08 11.13 -23.58
CA HIS A 565 -19.68 11.82 -24.73
C HIS A 565 -21.14 12.29 -24.54
N HIS A 566 -21.83 11.83 -23.49
CA HIS A 566 -23.26 12.08 -23.29
C HIS A 566 -23.60 12.76 -21.97
N ALA A 567 -22.60 13.06 -21.13
CA ALA A 567 -22.83 13.61 -19.78
C ALA A 567 -23.59 14.95 -19.81
N GLU A 568 -23.32 15.83 -20.77
CA GLU A 568 -24.08 17.08 -20.88
C GLU A 568 -25.54 16.86 -21.33
N SER A 569 -25.77 15.88 -22.20
CA SER A 569 -27.12 15.56 -22.66
C SER A 569 -27.94 14.96 -21.52
N GLU A 570 -27.32 14.07 -20.73
CA GLU A 570 -27.93 13.50 -19.53
C GLU A 570 -28.25 14.59 -18.50
N ALA A 571 -27.30 15.47 -18.18
CA ALA A 571 -27.54 16.54 -17.22
C ALA A 571 -28.71 17.46 -17.63
N ARG A 572 -28.81 17.82 -18.92
CA ARG A 572 -29.94 18.60 -19.44
C ARG A 572 -31.26 17.83 -19.33
N ALA A 573 -31.26 16.53 -19.64
CA ALA A 573 -32.45 15.70 -19.55
C ALA A 573 -32.94 15.54 -18.11
N ILE A 574 -32.04 15.27 -17.16
CA ILE A 574 -32.37 15.14 -15.74
C ILE A 574 -32.91 16.46 -15.19
N ALA A 575 -32.26 17.59 -15.49
CA ALA A 575 -32.75 18.90 -15.08
C ALA A 575 -34.17 19.17 -15.59
N ALA A 576 -34.48 18.78 -16.84
CA ALA A 576 -35.84 18.92 -17.38
C ALA A 576 -36.86 18.04 -16.64
N ILE A 577 -36.51 16.79 -16.32
CA ILE A 577 -37.38 15.85 -15.60
C ILE A 577 -37.67 16.35 -14.17
N THR A 578 -36.66 16.90 -13.49
CA THR A 578 -36.78 17.31 -12.09
C THR A 578 -37.25 18.76 -11.91
N GLY A 579 -37.44 19.52 -13.01
CA GLY A 579 -37.68 20.97 -12.96
C GLY A 579 -36.50 21.75 -12.35
N GLY A 580 -35.28 21.23 -12.53
CA GLY A 580 -34.03 21.79 -12.00
C GLY A 580 -33.24 22.60 -13.02
N THR A 581 -31.98 22.86 -12.69
CA THR A 581 -31.01 23.54 -13.57
C THR A 581 -29.90 22.59 -14.00
N ALA A 582 -29.32 22.82 -15.18
CA ALA A 582 -28.20 22.05 -15.69
C ALA A 582 -26.93 22.90 -15.81
N TRP A 583 -25.82 22.48 -15.20
CA TRP A 583 -24.49 23.07 -15.40
C TRP A 583 -23.67 22.19 -16.33
N VAL A 584 -23.44 22.67 -17.55
CA VAL A 584 -22.77 21.96 -18.65
C VAL A 584 -21.50 22.68 -19.11
N GLY A 585 -20.65 22.02 -19.90
CA GLY A 585 -19.41 22.61 -20.45
C GLY A 585 -18.21 22.55 -19.51
N PRO A 586 -17.03 23.07 -19.91
CA PRO A 586 -15.77 22.89 -19.20
C PRO A 586 -15.58 23.82 -17.99
N ALA A 587 -16.50 24.75 -17.74
CA ALA A 587 -16.34 25.74 -16.67
C ALA A 587 -16.14 25.06 -15.30
N PRO A 588 -15.27 25.60 -14.42
CA PRO A 588 -15.04 25.05 -13.09
C PRO A 588 -16.31 25.17 -12.24
N LYS A 589 -16.84 24.03 -11.79
CA LYS A 589 -18.10 23.96 -11.04
C LYS A 589 -17.90 23.74 -9.54
N SER A 590 -16.71 23.39 -9.10
CA SER A 590 -16.43 22.96 -7.72
C SER A 590 -16.72 24.04 -6.68
N ALA A 591 -16.22 25.26 -6.90
CA ALA A 591 -16.42 26.39 -5.98
C ALA A 591 -17.90 26.85 -5.96
N ALA A 592 -18.54 26.89 -7.14
CA ALA A 592 -19.95 27.22 -7.26
C ALA A 592 -20.83 26.17 -6.55
N LEU A 593 -20.52 24.88 -6.74
CA LEU A 593 -21.22 23.79 -6.09
C LEU A 593 -21.05 23.86 -4.57
N ALA A 594 -19.85 24.11 -4.06
CA ALA A 594 -19.60 24.26 -2.63
C ALA A 594 -20.42 25.40 -2.01
N ALA A 595 -20.60 26.51 -2.74
CA ALA A 595 -21.39 27.66 -2.30
C ALA A 595 -22.91 27.40 -2.31
N THR A 596 -23.42 26.57 -3.23
CA THR A 596 -24.87 26.35 -3.39
C THR A 596 -25.36 25.03 -2.80
N ALA A 597 -24.48 24.05 -2.53
CA ALA A 597 -24.84 22.68 -2.20
C ALA A 597 -25.76 22.57 -0.98
N SER A 598 -25.58 23.41 0.04
CA SER A 598 -26.40 23.43 1.25
C SER A 598 -27.87 23.81 1.01
N THR A 599 -28.19 24.36 -0.16
CA THR A 599 -29.53 24.80 -0.53
C THR A 599 -30.21 23.91 -1.56
N LEU A 600 -29.49 22.95 -2.15
CA LEU A 600 -30.02 22.08 -3.21
C LEU A 600 -30.97 21.04 -2.63
N ARG A 601 -32.08 20.77 -3.34
CA ARG A 601 -32.97 19.65 -3.02
C ARG A 601 -32.43 18.32 -3.54
N GLY A 602 -31.68 18.36 -4.64
CA GLY A 602 -31.05 17.19 -5.20
C GLY A 602 -29.92 17.57 -6.16
N LEU A 603 -28.92 16.71 -6.22
CA LEU A 603 -27.77 16.85 -7.10
C LEU A 603 -27.65 15.59 -7.96
N HIS A 604 -27.54 15.78 -9.27
CA HIS A 604 -27.21 14.73 -10.22
C HIS A 604 -25.86 15.07 -10.87
N ILE A 605 -24.97 14.08 -10.95
CA ILE A 605 -23.68 14.18 -11.65
C ILE A 605 -23.72 13.16 -12.78
N ALA A 606 -23.78 13.65 -14.00
CA ALA A 606 -23.82 12.84 -15.22
C ALA A 606 -22.42 12.32 -15.56
N GLY A 607 -22.34 11.12 -16.15
CA GLY A 607 -21.08 10.45 -16.49
C GLY A 607 -21.18 9.44 -17.62
#